data_AF-A0AAU5YCD1-F1
#
_entry.id   AF-A0AAU5YCD1-F1
#
_cell.length_a   1.000
_cell.length_b   1.000
_cell.length_c   1.000
_cell.angle_alpha   90.00
_cell.angle_beta   90.00
_cell.angle_gamma   90.00
#
_symmetry.space_group_name_H-M   'P 1'
#
loop_
_entity.id
_entity.type
_entity.pdbx_description
1 polymer ?
#
loop_
_entity_poly.entity_id
_entity_poly.type
_entity_poly.pdbx_seq_one_letter_code
_entity_poly.pdbx_strand_id
1 'polypeptide(L)'
;MRTRPQENWERDTGARPPKKGRPPVPAAPEAASLLALQRTAGNAAVARMLDRERHTHGAGCGHGTTEDTATVRESGARARQQPAPGAPAVQRAPAFTQTGAPAESDRDAALRMLDRVARTAERVILAGNPKARNKFTPHLAVNLLPDGSLGISGNTGKRVVTEQQRQTIEQEIRGFADGSAPRAGHNGWGSSADQRQRERQDRSKLRALDAGSYAEHHPESPELADIHEALHKPIRWFAISTPVKKGVPAQHGEMTLLGEQVAAWKKAPRDPDDPKTVHMGGVKLACVACQWAFDAVNETIGRDLGYRVVAAGAHGQFFPNWLMPQWMRGEQAVVDAIRSRAAEIDAELTGDWVVNGELATGDFVHDPPDSGSEYESD
;
A
#
# COMPACT_ATOMS: atom_id res chain seq x y z
N MET A 1 -43.91 29.18 41.40
CA MET A 1 -42.74 30.06 41.13
C MET A 1 -42.17 30.49 42.46
N ARG A 2 -41.03 29.94 42.87
CA ARG A 2 -40.33 30.32 44.11
C ARG A 2 -38.98 30.93 43.76
N THR A 3 -38.80 32.11 44.32
CA THR A 3 -37.67 33.02 44.26
C THR A 3 -36.47 32.52 45.06
N ARG A 4 -35.30 33.03 44.65
CA ARG A 4 -33.94 32.85 45.20
C ARG A 4 -33.84 32.90 46.74
N PRO A 5 -32.75 32.35 47.27
CA PRO A 5 -31.95 33.02 48.27
C PRO A 5 -30.62 33.56 47.70
N GLN A 6 -30.26 34.72 48.24
CA GLN A 6 -28.97 35.38 48.18
C GLN A 6 -28.13 34.90 49.38
N GLU A 7 -26.89 35.40 49.49
CA GLU A 7 -25.86 35.21 50.55
C GLU A 7 -24.74 34.23 50.17
N ASN A 8 -23.46 34.41 50.52
CA ASN A 8 -22.66 35.55 50.99
C ASN A 8 -21.19 35.12 50.81
N TRP A 9 -20.31 36.07 51.06
CA TRP A 9 -18.95 36.23 50.59
C TRP A 9 -17.91 35.72 51.62
N GLU A 10 -16.66 35.61 51.14
CA GLU A 10 -15.39 35.63 51.90
C GLU A 10 -14.94 34.36 52.66
N ARG A 11 -13.87 33.72 52.17
CA ARG A 11 -12.52 33.94 52.73
C ARG A 11 -11.43 33.34 51.85
N ASP A 12 -10.63 34.24 51.33
CA ASP A 12 -9.30 34.03 50.79
C ASP A 12 -8.38 33.55 51.93
N THR A 13 -7.85 32.34 51.82
CA THR A 13 -6.69 31.88 52.61
C THR A 13 -5.62 31.40 51.66
N GLY A 14 -4.57 32.19 51.56
CA GLY A 14 -3.42 31.94 50.70
C GLY A 14 -2.79 30.57 50.94
N ALA A 15 -2.73 29.78 49.88
CA ALA A 15 -1.95 28.55 49.83
C ALA A 15 -0.86 28.66 48.74
N ARG A 16 0.37 28.37 49.15
CA ARG A 16 1.63 28.34 48.38
C ARG A 16 1.51 27.68 46.99
N PRO A 17 2.33 28.11 46.01
CA PRO A 17 2.41 27.43 44.72
C PRO A 17 3.06 26.03 44.87
N PRO A 18 2.58 25.00 44.16
CA PRO A 18 3.18 23.68 44.19
C PRO A 18 4.56 23.66 43.52
N LYS A 19 5.50 22.93 44.13
CA LYS A 19 6.83 22.64 43.59
C LYS A 19 6.68 21.90 42.25
N LYS A 20 7.44 22.33 41.24
CA LYS A 20 7.59 21.64 39.94
C LYS A 20 8.05 20.19 40.17
N GLY A 21 7.13 19.25 39.98
CA GLY A 21 7.40 17.82 39.97
C GLY A 21 8.18 17.42 38.71
N ARG A 22 9.12 16.50 38.91
CA ARG A 22 9.90 15.81 37.87
C ARG A 22 8.95 15.12 36.87
N PRO A 23 9.22 15.15 35.56
CA PRO A 23 8.39 14.45 34.58
C PRO A 23 8.38 12.94 34.88
N PRO A 24 7.23 12.25 34.70
CA PRO A 24 7.15 10.81 34.88
C PRO A 24 8.08 10.11 33.88
N VAL A 25 8.85 9.16 34.39
CA VAL A 25 9.64 8.22 33.57
C VAL A 25 8.65 7.42 32.70
N PRO A 26 8.90 7.25 31.39
CA PRO A 26 8.02 6.45 30.54
C PRO A 26 7.89 5.04 31.12
N ALA A 27 6.66 4.57 31.28
CA ALA A 27 6.38 3.20 31.67
C ALA A 27 7.04 2.24 30.66
N ALA A 28 7.68 1.19 31.17
CA ALA A 28 8.22 0.13 30.34
C ALA A 28 7.11 -0.44 29.43
N PRO A 29 7.43 -0.84 28.19
CA PRO A 29 6.44 -1.41 27.29
C PRO A 29 5.78 -2.63 27.94
N GLU A 30 4.43 -2.65 27.93
CA GLU A 30 3.65 -3.77 28.46
C GLU A 30 4.06 -5.08 27.79
N ALA A 31 4.08 -6.17 28.57
CA ALA A 31 4.49 -7.49 28.11
C ALA A 31 3.72 -7.97 26.85
N ALA A 32 2.48 -7.50 26.65
CA ALA A 32 1.68 -7.75 25.46
C ALA A 32 2.27 -7.09 24.18
N SER A 33 2.82 -5.88 24.30
CA SER A 33 3.50 -5.18 23.20
C SER A 33 4.82 -5.87 22.82
N LEU A 34 5.56 -6.37 23.82
CA LEU A 34 6.76 -7.18 23.59
C LEU A 34 6.44 -8.52 22.92
N LEU A 35 5.34 -9.18 23.30
CA LEU A 35 4.88 -10.42 22.65
C LEU A 35 4.41 -10.19 21.21
N ALA A 36 3.69 -9.11 20.94
CA ALA A 36 3.27 -8.74 19.58
C ALA A 36 4.48 -8.42 18.68
N LEU A 37 5.49 -7.73 19.22
CA LEU A 37 6.75 -7.46 18.54
C LEU A 37 7.53 -8.75 18.28
N GLN A 38 7.59 -9.67 19.25
CA GLN A 38 8.22 -10.97 19.09
C GLN A 38 7.55 -11.81 18.01
N ARG A 39 6.22 -11.85 17.95
CA ARG A 39 5.47 -12.56 16.89
C ARG A 39 5.75 -11.96 15.51
N THR A 40 5.73 -10.64 15.40
CA THR A 40 6.02 -9.93 14.14
C THR A 40 7.46 -10.19 13.68
N ALA A 41 8.43 -10.11 14.59
CA ALA A 41 9.83 -10.42 14.29
C ALA A 41 10.04 -11.89 13.91
N GLY A 42 9.34 -12.81 14.59
CA GLY A 42 9.34 -14.24 14.31
C GLY A 42 8.83 -14.55 12.92
N ASN A 43 7.67 -14.00 12.53
CA ASN A 43 7.10 -14.21 11.20
C ASN A 43 7.99 -13.66 10.08
N ALA A 44 8.61 -12.50 10.30
CA ALA A 44 9.57 -11.94 9.34
C ALA A 44 10.85 -12.78 9.23
N ALA A 45 11.32 -13.39 10.34
CA ALA A 45 12.48 -14.28 10.32
C ALA A 45 12.18 -15.60 9.58
N VAL A 46 10.98 -16.17 9.78
CA VAL A 46 10.53 -17.38 9.06
C VAL A 46 10.40 -17.09 7.57
N ALA A 47 9.81 -15.96 7.18
CA ALA A 47 9.74 -15.55 5.78
C ALA A 47 11.13 -15.45 5.14
N ARG A 48 12.10 -14.82 5.81
CA ARG A 48 13.51 -14.73 5.33
C ARG A 48 14.21 -16.08 5.26
N MET A 49 13.94 -16.99 6.20
CA MET A 49 14.52 -18.33 6.18
C MET A 49 14.02 -19.13 4.98
N LEU A 50 12.70 -19.08 4.73
CA LEU A 50 12.07 -19.72 3.57
C LEU A 50 12.48 -19.11 2.23
N ASP A 51 12.90 -17.84 2.22
CA ASP A 51 13.40 -17.16 1.03
C ASP A 51 14.88 -17.52 0.76
N ARG A 52 15.70 -17.58 1.82
CA ARG A 52 17.12 -17.98 1.72
C ARG A 52 17.29 -19.43 1.28
N GLU A 53 16.42 -20.35 1.69
CA GLU A 53 16.45 -21.74 1.23
C GLU A 53 16.15 -21.88 -0.28
N ARG A 54 15.54 -20.86 -0.90
CA ARG A 54 15.22 -20.87 -2.35
C ARG A 54 16.33 -20.31 -3.24
N HIS A 55 17.36 -19.67 -2.66
CA HIS A 55 18.51 -19.17 -3.41
C HIS A 55 19.70 -20.13 -3.27
N THR A 56 19.65 -21.25 -3.98
CA THR A 56 20.85 -22.07 -4.24
C THR A 56 21.50 -21.57 -5.52
N HIS A 57 22.68 -20.95 -5.42
CA HIS A 57 23.46 -20.58 -6.60
C HIS A 57 23.90 -21.85 -7.35
N GLY A 58 23.51 -21.95 -8.63
CA GLY A 58 24.12 -22.91 -9.53
C GLY A 58 25.60 -22.58 -9.78
N ALA A 59 26.41 -23.60 -10.06
CA ALA A 59 27.81 -23.43 -10.44
C ALA A 59 27.90 -22.65 -11.76
N GLY A 60 28.11 -21.33 -11.69
CA GLY A 60 28.17 -20.48 -12.88
C GLY A 60 28.08 -18.96 -12.71
N CYS A 61 27.85 -18.42 -11.50
CA CYS A 61 27.91 -16.96 -11.31
C CYS A 61 29.37 -16.47 -11.32
N GLY A 62 29.83 -16.06 -12.51
CA GLY A 62 31.14 -15.46 -12.72
C GLY A 62 31.25 -14.09 -12.07
N HIS A 63 32.00 -14.00 -10.98
CA HIS A 63 32.65 -12.76 -10.58
C HIS A 63 33.98 -12.66 -11.35
N GLY A 64 33.90 -12.10 -12.55
CA GLY A 64 35.09 -11.63 -13.27
C GLY A 64 35.60 -10.38 -12.58
N THR A 65 36.66 -10.52 -11.79
CA THR A 65 37.52 -9.43 -11.37
C THR A 65 38.23 -8.86 -12.61
N THR A 66 38.01 -7.59 -12.91
CA THR A 66 38.95 -6.83 -13.74
C THR A 66 39.22 -5.48 -13.11
N GLU A 67 40.51 -5.27 -12.96
CA GLU A 67 41.21 -4.19 -12.29
C GLU A 67 41.13 -2.86 -13.06
N ASP A 68 41.36 -1.81 -12.27
CA ASP A 68 41.91 -0.49 -12.64
C ASP A 68 42.26 -0.24 -14.11
N THR A 69 41.65 0.81 -14.67
CA THR A 69 42.39 1.79 -15.48
C THR A 69 41.77 3.18 -15.31
N ALA A 70 42.59 4.08 -14.80
CA ALA A 70 42.34 5.52 -14.74
C ALA A 70 42.70 6.20 -16.08
N THR A 71 42.23 7.45 -16.22
CA THR A 71 42.52 8.48 -17.26
C THR A 71 41.64 8.36 -18.52
N VAL A 72 41.00 9.41 -19.07
CA VAL A 72 41.42 10.79 -19.33
C VAL A 72 40.20 11.74 -19.34
N ARG A 73 40.35 12.94 -18.76
CA ARG A 73 39.49 14.11 -18.98
C ARG A 73 39.73 14.64 -20.40
N GLU A 74 38.70 14.64 -21.25
CA GLU A 74 38.69 15.46 -22.46
C GLU A 74 37.47 16.39 -22.50
N SER A 75 37.79 17.67 -22.39
CA SER A 75 36.90 18.82 -22.54
C SER A 75 36.58 19.00 -24.04
N GLY A 76 35.49 18.39 -24.51
CA GLY A 76 34.96 18.61 -25.86
C GLY A 76 33.75 19.55 -25.84
N ALA A 77 33.96 20.81 -26.18
CA ALA A 77 32.89 21.79 -26.40
C ALA A 77 31.96 21.32 -27.53
N ARG A 78 30.77 20.80 -27.19
CA ARG A 78 29.71 20.51 -28.16
C ARG A 78 29.08 21.81 -28.64
N ALA A 79 29.28 22.09 -29.92
CA ALA A 79 28.56 23.11 -30.67
C ALA A 79 27.04 22.95 -30.49
N ARG A 80 26.38 24.00 -30.04
CA ARG A 80 24.91 24.12 -30.05
C ARG A 80 24.46 24.15 -31.51
N GLN A 81 24.02 23.01 -32.04
CA GLN A 81 23.16 23.01 -33.22
C GLN A 81 21.81 23.56 -32.79
N GLN A 82 21.48 24.76 -33.27
CA GLN A 82 20.12 25.30 -33.17
C GLN A 82 19.18 24.44 -34.02
N PRO A 83 18.06 23.95 -33.48
CA PRO A 83 17.06 23.27 -34.28
C PRO A 83 16.42 24.23 -35.28
N ALA A 84 16.07 23.71 -36.45
CA ALA A 84 15.39 24.45 -37.50
C ALA A 84 14.04 25.02 -37.00
N PRO A 85 13.69 26.25 -37.36
CA PRO A 85 12.42 26.86 -36.95
C PRO A 85 11.27 26.12 -37.65
N GLY A 86 10.41 25.44 -36.88
CA GLY A 86 9.18 24.83 -37.37
C GLY A 86 8.98 23.34 -37.06
N ALA A 87 9.95 22.65 -36.45
CA ALA A 87 9.70 21.33 -35.90
C ALA A 87 8.86 21.46 -34.61
N PRO A 88 7.75 20.70 -34.44
CA PRO A 88 7.05 20.67 -33.17
C PRO A 88 8.06 20.28 -32.09
N ALA A 89 8.06 21.00 -30.97
CA ALA A 89 8.91 20.68 -29.84
C ALA A 89 8.54 19.26 -29.35
N VAL A 90 9.30 18.26 -29.78
CA VAL A 90 9.23 16.93 -29.19
C VAL A 90 9.76 17.13 -27.78
N GLN A 91 8.85 17.20 -26.80
CA GLN A 91 9.25 17.16 -25.40
C GLN A 91 10.04 15.88 -25.24
N ARG A 92 11.35 16.00 -25.02
CA ARG A 92 12.20 14.87 -24.72
C ARG A 92 11.58 14.21 -23.48
N ALA A 93 11.29 12.91 -23.57
CA ALA A 93 10.82 12.16 -22.42
C ALA A 93 11.79 12.46 -21.26
N PRO A 94 11.29 12.78 -20.06
CA PRO A 94 12.17 13.04 -18.93
C PRO A 94 13.08 11.84 -18.73
N ALA A 95 14.38 12.07 -18.62
CA ALA A 95 15.29 11.03 -18.17
C ALA A 95 15.13 10.90 -16.66
N PHE A 96 15.06 9.66 -16.18
CA PHE A 96 15.03 9.35 -14.76
C PHE A 96 16.31 8.61 -14.43
N THR A 97 17.04 9.12 -13.44
CA THR A 97 18.30 8.52 -12.99
C THR A 97 18.08 7.89 -11.63
N GLN A 98 18.59 6.68 -11.46
CA GLN A 98 18.58 6.03 -10.16
C GLN A 98 19.56 6.72 -9.20
N THR A 99 19.08 7.22 -8.07
CA THR A 99 19.87 7.97 -7.07
C THR A 99 20.30 7.14 -5.86
N GLY A 100 19.85 5.89 -5.77
CA GLY A 100 20.21 4.95 -4.71
C GLY A 100 19.80 3.52 -5.04
N ALA A 101 20.57 2.55 -4.55
CA ALA A 101 20.24 1.13 -4.69
C ALA A 101 18.98 0.78 -3.87
N PRO A 102 18.16 -0.18 -4.33
CA PRO A 102 17.10 -0.74 -3.49
C PRO A 102 17.73 -1.41 -2.26
N ALA A 103 17.05 -1.37 -1.12
CA ALA A 103 17.51 -2.10 0.05
C ALA A 103 17.18 -3.60 -0.13
N GLU A 104 18.05 -4.49 0.38
CA GLU A 104 17.80 -5.94 0.37
C GLU A 104 16.50 -6.33 1.11
N SER A 105 16.03 -5.47 2.02
CA SER A 105 14.77 -5.62 2.74
C SER A 105 13.55 -5.08 1.99
N ASP A 106 13.73 -4.49 0.81
CA ASP A 106 12.63 -3.88 0.08
C ASP A 106 11.69 -4.94 -0.47
N ARG A 107 10.39 -4.59 -0.46
CA ARG A 107 9.37 -5.37 -1.16
C ARG A 107 9.62 -5.31 -2.66
N ASP A 108 9.16 -6.35 -3.35
CA ASP A 108 9.17 -6.44 -4.81
C ASP A 108 8.75 -5.11 -5.48
N ALA A 109 9.45 -4.72 -6.54
CA ALA A 109 9.29 -3.43 -7.18
C ALA A 109 7.90 -3.26 -7.82
N ALA A 110 7.32 -4.34 -8.37
CA ALA A 110 5.97 -4.33 -8.92
C ALA A 110 4.92 -4.11 -7.83
N LEU A 111 5.04 -4.79 -6.68
CA LEU A 111 4.15 -4.53 -5.54
C LEU A 111 4.24 -3.08 -5.05
N ARG A 112 5.47 -2.55 -4.89
CA ARG A 112 5.66 -1.14 -4.52
C ARG A 112 5.05 -0.19 -5.53
N MET A 113 5.05 -0.55 -6.82
CA MET A 113 4.43 0.24 -7.87
C MET A 113 2.90 0.25 -7.78
N LEU A 114 2.26 -0.90 -7.50
CA LEU A 114 0.82 -0.95 -7.25
C LEU A 114 0.42 -0.11 -6.03
N ASP A 115 1.23 -0.12 -4.97
CA ASP A 115 1.01 0.76 -3.81
C ASP A 115 1.08 2.25 -4.21
N ARG A 116 1.97 2.63 -5.14
CA ARG A 116 2.09 4.01 -5.65
C ARG A 116 0.82 4.43 -6.39
N VAL A 117 0.28 3.56 -7.23
CA VAL A 117 -1.01 3.79 -7.91
C VAL A 117 -2.11 4.01 -6.87
N ALA A 118 -2.19 3.15 -5.84
CA ALA A 118 -3.17 3.26 -4.77
C ALA A 118 -3.07 4.60 -4.02
N ARG A 119 -1.85 5.03 -3.66
CA ARG A 119 -1.60 6.31 -2.97
C ARG A 119 -1.89 7.52 -3.83
N THR A 120 -1.58 7.48 -5.12
CA THR A 120 -1.98 8.53 -6.06
C THR A 120 -3.51 8.69 -6.06
N ALA A 121 -4.24 7.59 -6.12
CA ALA A 121 -5.70 7.59 -6.03
C ALA A 121 -6.21 8.14 -4.68
N GLU A 122 -5.59 7.75 -3.55
CA GLU A 122 -5.94 8.28 -2.23
C GLU A 122 -5.76 9.81 -2.16
N ARG A 123 -4.65 10.33 -2.71
CA ARG A 123 -4.37 11.76 -2.70
C ARG A 123 -5.43 12.56 -3.45
N VAL A 124 -5.93 12.05 -4.57
CA VAL A 124 -7.06 12.65 -5.32
C VAL A 124 -8.33 12.71 -4.45
N ILE A 125 -8.58 11.68 -3.63
CA ILE A 125 -9.72 11.68 -2.70
C ILE A 125 -9.54 12.76 -1.61
N LEU A 126 -8.34 12.84 -1.03
CA LEU A 126 -8.03 13.81 0.03
C LEU A 126 -8.03 15.25 -0.49
N ALA A 127 -7.62 15.44 -1.74
CA ALA A 127 -7.66 16.71 -2.46
C ALA A 127 -9.07 17.30 -2.54
N GLY A 128 -10.03 16.48 -2.99
CA GLY A 128 -11.44 16.87 -3.11
C GLY A 128 -12.14 17.03 -1.76
N ASN A 129 -11.54 16.61 -0.65
CA ASN A 129 -12.13 16.69 0.68
C ASN A 129 -11.11 17.06 1.77
N PRO A 130 -10.70 18.34 1.87
CA PRO A 130 -9.70 18.80 2.84
C PRO A 130 -10.06 18.49 4.30
N LYS A 131 -11.37 18.37 4.62
CA LYS A 131 -11.87 18.03 5.96
C LYS A 131 -11.70 16.54 6.30
N ALA A 132 -11.41 15.68 5.31
CA ALA A 132 -11.13 14.26 5.51
C ALA A 132 -9.67 13.96 5.88
N ARG A 133 -8.73 14.93 5.78
CA ARG A 133 -7.29 14.73 6.07
C ARG A 133 -7.00 14.08 7.42
N ASN A 134 -7.81 14.36 8.45
CA ASN A 134 -7.65 13.79 9.80
C ASN A 134 -8.73 12.75 10.13
N LYS A 135 -9.57 12.39 9.17
CA LYS A 135 -10.75 11.52 9.35
C LYS A 135 -10.72 10.39 8.33
N PHE A 136 -9.69 9.55 8.40
CA PHE A 136 -9.58 8.22 7.79
C PHE A 136 -10.26 8.05 6.41
N THR A 137 -9.42 8.04 5.37
CA THR A 137 -9.74 7.83 3.96
C THR A 137 -10.28 6.43 3.65
N PRO A 138 -11.16 6.24 2.63
CA PRO A 138 -11.46 4.91 2.09
C PRO A 138 -10.15 4.16 1.76
N HIS A 139 -10.08 2.88 2.14
CA HIS A 139 -8.98 2.03 1.74
C HIS A 139 -9.15 1.69 0.25
N LEU A 140 -8.09 1.86 -0.53
CA LEU A 140 -8.01 1.45 -1.92
C LEU A 140 -7.01 0.31 -2.05
N ALA A 141 -7.44 -0.74 -2.74
CA ALA A 141 -6.62 -1.85 -3.19
C ALA A 141 -6.38 -1.74 -4.69
N VAL A 142 -5.21 -2.17 -5.16
CA VAL A 142 -4.83 -2.18 -6.58
C VAL A 142 -4.13 -3.49 -6.91
N ASN A 143 -4.51 -4.12 -8.02
CA ASN A 143 -3.80 -5.27 -8.58
C ASN A 143 -3.81 -5.26 -10.12
N LEU A 144 -2.97 -6.11 -10.71
CA LEU A 144 -3.09 -6.49 -12.11
C LEU A 144 -4.11 -7.60 -12.26
N LEU A 145 -5.16 -7.35 -13.04
CA LEU A 145 -6.19 -8.34 -13.33
C LEU A 145 -5.71 -9.36 -14.38
N PRO A 146 -6.37 -10.53 -14.47
CA PRO A 146 -6.01 -11.57 -15.44
C PRO A 146 -6.08 -11.15 -16.91
N ASP A 147 -6.86 -10.11 -17.23
CA ASP A 147 -6.95 -9.51 -18.57
C ASP A 147 -5.83 -8.49 -18.84
N GLY A 148 -4.90 -8.32 -17.90
CA GLY A 148 -3.78 -7.38 -17.98
C GLY A 148 -4.18 -5.92 -17.77
N SER A 149 -5.39 -5.64 -17.26
CA SER A 149 -5.80 -4.29 -16.86
C SER A 149 -5.52 -4.02 -15.37
N LEU A 150 -5.46 -2.75 -14.97
CA LEU A 150 -5.43 -2.37 -13.55
C LEU A 150 -6.82 -2.53 -12.95
N GLY A 151 -6.91 -3.34 -11.88
CA GLY A 151 -8.07 -3.42 -11.01
C GLY A 151 -7.91 -2.49 -9.82
N ILE A 152 -8.91 -1.63 -9.56
CA ILE A 152 -8.96 -0.79 -8.36
C ILE A 152 -10.26 -1.04 -7.61
N SER A 153 -10.18 -1.31 -6.31
CA SER A 153 -11.35 -1.48 -5.45
C SER A 153 -11.29 -0.58 -4.22
N GLY A 154 -12.40 0.09 -3.93
CA GLY A 154 -12.64 0.69 -2.63
C GLY A 154 -13.18 -0.31 -1.61
N ASN A 155 -13.36 0.14 -0.37
CA ASN A 155 -14.14 -0.58 0.63
C ASN A 155 -15.65 -0.36 0.40
N THR A 156 -16.46 -1.27 0.94
CA THR A 156 -17.89 -1.02 1.15
C THR A 156 -18.13 -0.36 2.53
N GLY A 157 -19.40 -0.08 2.86
CA GLY A 157 -19.75 0.47 4.16
C GLY A 157 -19.76 2.00 4.19
N LYS A 158 -19.29 2.59 5.29
CA LYS A 158 -19.33 4.06 5.47
C LYS A 158 -18.28 4.80 4.63
N ARG A 159 -17.16 4.15 4.32
CA ARG A 159 -15.99 4.78 3.71
C ARG A 159 -15.77 4.17 2.35
N VAL A 160 -16.35 4.80 1.34
CA VAL A 160 -16.43 4.28 -0.02
C VAL A 160 -15.81 5.24 -1.00
N VAL A 161 -15.50 4.73 -2.19
CA VAL A 161 -15.16 5.55 -3.35
C VAL A 161 -16.46 5.91 -4.05
N THR A 162 -16.67 7.21 -4.29
CA THR A 162 -17.82 7.70 -5.05
C THR A 162 -17.53 7.71 -6.54
N GLU A 163 -18.58 7.76 -7.36
CA GLU A 163 -18.45 7.83 -8.83
C GLU A 163 -17.68 9.08 -9.29
N GLN A 164 -17.87 10.22 -8.62
CA GLN A 164 -17.10 11.42 -8.91
C GLN A 164 -15.61 11.22 -8.61
N GLN A 165 -15.28 10.57 -7.48
CA GLN A 165 -13.89 10.26 -7.12
C GLN A 165 -13.26 9.30 -8.12
N ARG A 166 -13.99 8.25 -8.56
CA ARG A 166 -13.55 7.33 -9.62
C ARG A 166 -13.06 8.10 -10.84
N GLN A 167 -13.89 9.00 -11.36
CA GLN A 167 -13.60 9.76 -12.58
C GLN A 167 -12.35 10.63 -12.45
N THR A 168 -12.19 11.32 -11.32
CA THR A 168 -11.00 12.15 -11.08
C THR A 168 -9.73 11.30 -10.89
N ILE A 169 -9.85 10.15 -10.22
CA ILE A 169 -8.73 9.21 -10.06
C ILE A 169 -8.30 8.65 -11.42
N GLU A 170 -9.25 8.25 -12.27
CA GLU A 170 -8.94 7.77 -13.62
C GLU A 170 -8.21 8.82 -14.45
N GLN A 171 -8.64 10.08 -14.38
CA GLN A 171 -7.99 11.18 -15.07
C GLN A 171 -6.54 11.36 -14.56
N GLU A 172 -6.33 11.33 -13.24
CA GLU A 172 -5.00 11.47 -12.66
C GLU A 172 -4.08 10.31 -13.05
N ILE A 173 -4.56 9.06 -13.00
CA ILE A 173 -3.76 7.88 -13.37
C ILE A 173 -3.43 7.89 -14.86
N ARG A 174 -4.40 8.21 -15.72
CA ARG A 174 -4.17 8.35 -17.18
C ARG A 174 -3.17 9.45 -17.51
N GLY A 175 -3.11 10.49 -16.69
CA GLY A 175 -2.10 11.53 -16.80
C GLY A 175 -0.68 10.99 -16.82
N PHE A 176 -0.39 9.89 -16.10
CA PHE A 176 0.94 9.29 -16.12
C PHE A 176 1.25 8.64 -17.47
N ALA A 177 0.27 7.94 -18.05
CA ALA A 177 0.39 7.23 -19.31
C ALA A 177 0.47 8.16 -20.54
N ASP A 178 -0.22 9.30 -20.51
CA ASP A 178 -0.20 10.28 -21.61
C ASP A 178 0.83 11.41 -21.41
N GLY A 179 1.59 11.36 -20.31
CA GLY A 179 2.59 12.35 -19.94
C GLY A 179 2.01 13.69 -19.45
N SER A 180 0.69 13.85 -19.34
CA SER A 180 0.02 15.07 -18.87
C SER A 180 0.00 15.23 -17.35
N ALA A 181 0.34 14.17 -16.60
CA ALA A 181 0.39 14.19 -15.15
C ALA A 181 1.34 15.30 -14.68
N PRO A 182 0.85 16.27 -13.87
CA PRO A 182 1.69 17.36 -13.43
C PRO A 182 2.90 16.84 -12.67
N ARG A 183 4.05 17.52 -12.83
CA ARG A 183 5.15 17.39 -11.87
C ARG A 183 4.60 17.73 -10.49
N ALA A 184 5.07 17.01 -9.46
CA ALA A 184 4.77 17.37 -8.08
C ALA A 184 5.17 18.83 -7.83
N GLY A 185 4.18 19.72 -7.66
CA GLY A 185 4.40 21.16 -7.54
C GLY A 185 4.61 21.63 -6.09
N HIS A 186 4.92 22.91 -5.92
CA HIS A 186 4.94 23.60 -4.63
C HIS A 186 3.59 23.57 -3.89
N ASN A 187 2.50 23.26 -4.60
CA ASN A 187 1.16 22.99 -4.04
C ASN A 187 0.93 21.51 -3.70
N GLY A 188 2.01 20.74 -3.52
CA GLY A 188 1.97 19.30 -3.29
C GLY A 188 0.94 18.87 -2.25
N TRP A 189 0.24 17.79 -2.56
CA TRP A 189 -0.70 17.09 -1.72
C TRP A 189 0.01 16.54 -0.47
N GLY A 190 0.09 17.34 0.59
CA GLY A 190 0.61 16.94 1.89
C GLY A 190 0.69 18.12 2.85
N SER A 191 0.28 17.93 4.11
CA SER A 191 0.40 18.98 5.14
C SER A 191 1.85 19.11 5.63
N SER A 192 2.59 17.99 5.74
CA SER A 192 3.99 17.96 6.15
C SER A 192 4.97 17.96 4.97
N ALA A 193 6.24 18.30 5.25
CA ALA A 193 7.32 18.22 4.26
C ALA A 193 7.51 16.79 3.75
N ASP A 194 7.43 15.80 4.64
CA ASP A 194 7.60 14.38 4.32
C ASP A 194 6.51 13.86 3.39
N GLN A 195 5.25 14.25 3.63
CA GLN A 195 4.14 13.88 2.73
C GLN A 195 4.33 14.43 1.32
N ARG A 196 4.78 15.69 1.20
CA ARG A 196 5.09 16.32 -0.10
C ARG A 196 6.30 15.67 -0.77
N GLN A 197 7.31 15.26 0.01
CA GLN A 197 8.47 14.53 -0.49
C GLN A 197 8.08 13.16 -1.03
N ARG A 198 7.29 12.40 -0.28
CA ARG A 198 6.76 11.11 -0.70
C ARG A 198 5.91 11.21 -1.96
N GLU A 199 5.11 12.27 -2.07
CA GLU A 199 4.34 12.54 -3.29
C GLU A 199 5.25 12.78 -4.50
N ARG A 200 6.28 13.62 -4.35
CA ARG A 200 7.29 13.81 -5.40
C ARG A 200 7.86 12.47 -5.85
N GLN A 201 8.25 11.63 -4.89
CA GLN A 201 8.84 10.33 -5.16
C GLN A 201 7.88 9.37 -5.87
N ASP A 202 6.64 9.22 -5.39
CA ASP A 202 5.65 8.35 -6.01
C ASP A 202 5.38 8.78 -7.47
N ARG A 203 5.19 10.09 -7.71
CA ARG A 203 4.94 10.61 -9.07
C ARG A 203 6.15 10.44 -9.98
N SER A 204 7.36 10.71 -9.48
CA SER A 204 8.59 10.50 -10.25
C SER A 204 8.74 9.03 -10.65
N LYS A 205 8.52 8.09 -9.73
CA LYS A 205 8.64 6.65 -10.01
C LYS A 205 7.55 6.13 -10.97
N LEU A 206 6.31 6.63 -10.88
CA LEU A 206 5.27 6.31 -11.85
C LEU A 206 5.60 6.81 -13.26
N ARG A 207 6.18 8.02 -13.38
CA ARG A 207 6.65 8.56 -14.66
C ARG A 207 7.89 7.82 -15.17
N ALA A 208 8.77 7.38 -14.28
CA ALA A 208 9.94 6.56 -14.62
C ALA A 208 9.53 5.17 -15.16
N LEU A 209 8.43 4.59 -14.63
CA LEU A 209 7.84 3.37 -15.17
C LEU A 209 7.31 3.58 -16.58
N ASP A 210 6.54 4.65 -16.80
CA ASP A 210 6.00 4.98 -18.13
C ASP A 210 7.10 5.26 -19.17
N ALA A 211 8.19 5.90 -18.74
CA ALA A 211 9.37 6.11 -19.56
C ALA A 211 10.22 4.83 -19.77
N GLY A 212 9.86 3.70 -19.17
CA GLY A 212 10.59 2.42 -19.23
C GLY A 212 11.77 2.31 -18.25
N SER A 213 12.39 3.43 -17.88
CA SER A 213 13.58 3.50 -17.02
C SER A 213 13.46 2.77 -15.68
N TYR A 214 12.28 2.73 -15.05
CA TYR A 214 12.10 2.00 -13.79
C TYR A 214 12.22 0.49 -13.97
N ALA A 215 11.65 -0.06 -15.04
CA ALA A 215 11.71 -1.51 -15.31
C ALA A 215 13.13 -1.96 -15.70
N GLU A 216 13.89 -1.12 -16.42
CA GLU A 216 15.28 -1.42 -16.80
C GLU A 216 16.20 -1.66 -15.60
N HIS A 217 15.92 -1.01 -14.48
CA HIS A 217 16.71 -1.09 -13.25
C HIS A 217 16.12 -2.05 -12.21
N HIS A 218 15.00 -2.71 -12.54
CA HIS A 218 14.34 -3.72 -11.72
C HIS A 218 14.05 -5.01 -12.53
N PRO A 219 15.07 -5.64 -13.15
CA PRO A 219 14.89 -6.84 -13.96
C PRO A 219 14.37 -8.04 -13.16
N GLU A 220 14.50 -8.01 -11.83
CA GLU A 220 13.95 -9.01 -10.90
C GLU A 220 12.42 -9.00 -10.82
N SER A 221 11.76 -7.92 -11.25
CA SER A 221 10.30 -7.74 -11.18
C SER A 221 9.71 -7.62 -12.60
N PRO A 222 9.61 -8.72 -13.37
CA PRO A 222 9.11 -8.70 -14.75
C PRO A 222 7.67 -8.16 -14.86
N GLU A 223 6.88 -8.25 -13.79
CA GLU A 223 5.52 -7.71 -13.71
C GLU A 223 5.45 -6.18 -13.89
N LEU A 224 6.57 -5.46 -13.76
CA LEU A 224 6.61 -4.02 -14.06
C LEU A 224 6.23 -3.71 -15.50
N ALA A 225 6.58 -4.59 -16.46
CA ALA A 225 6.16 -4.45 -17.85
C ALA A 225 4.63 -4.55 -18.00
N ASP A 226 4.02 -5.50 -17.29
CA ASP A 226 2.56 -5.67 -17.27
C ASP A 226 1.87 -4.46 -16.62
N ILE A 227 2.43 -3.91 -15.52
CA ILE A 227 1.90 -2.70 -14.88
C ILE A 227 2.00 -1.50 -15.82
N HIS A 228 3.14 -1.35 -16.49
CA HIS A 228 3.33 -0.32 -17.51
C HIS A 228 2.23 -0.41 -18.57
N GLU A 229 2.04 -1.57 -19.21
CA GLU A 229 0.96 -1.73 -20.19
C GLU A 229 -0.43 -1.45 -19.61
N ALA A 230 -0.68 -1.87 -18.37
CA ALA A 230 -1.96 -1.72 -17.72
C ALA A 230 -2.31 -0.25 -17.41
N LEU A 231 -1.32 0.64 -17.23
CA LEU A 231 -1.55 2.08 -17.10
C LEU A 231 -2.17 2.71 -18.36
N HIS A 232 -1.92 2.12 -19.53
CA HIS A 232 -2.46 2.55 -20.82
C HIS A 232 -3.81 1.92 -21.16
N LYS A 233 -4.30 0.97 -20.34
CA LYS A 233 -5.59 0.30 -20.53
C LYS A 233 -6.69 0.98 -19.68
N PRO A 234 -7.98 0.81 -20.03
CA PRO A 234 -9.07 1.21 -19.15
C PRO A 234 -8.97 0.53 -17.78
N ILE A 235 -9.05 1.31 -16.72
CA ILE A 235 -9.04 0.81 -15.34
C ILE A 235 -10.37 0.11 -15.05
N ARG A 236 -10.32 -1.09 -14.47
CA ARG A 236 -11.49 -1.81 -13.99
C ARG A 236 -11.75 -1.48 -12.53
N TRP A 237 -12.93 -0.93 -12.26
CA TRP A 237 -13.30 -0.50 -10.92
C TRP A 237 -14.27 -1.45 -10.23
N PHE A 238 -14.09 -1.56 -8.92
CA PHE A 238 -14.95 -2.34 -8.04
C PHE A 238 -15.31 -1.54 -6.78
N ALA A 239 -16.44 -1.91 -6.18
CA ALA A 239 -16.94 -1.35 -4.91
C ALA A 239 -17.08 0.19 -4.92
N ILE A 240 -17.59 0.75 -6.02
CA ILE A 240 -18.02 2.15 -6.10
C ILE A 240 -19.44 2.24 -5.59
N SER A 241 -19.65 3.08 -4.60
CA SER A 241 -20.95 3.13 -3.92
C SER A 241 -21.20 4.45 -3.21
N THR A 242 -22.38 4.56 -2.62
CA THR A 242 -22.76 5.65 -1.73
C THR A 242 -22.48 5.24 -0.28
N PRO A 243 -21.91 6.13 0.56
CA PRO A 243 -21.66 5.83 1.97
C PRO A 243 -22.92 5.34 2.70
N VAL A 244 -22.80 4.26 3.47
CA VAL A 244 -23.86 3.82 4.40
C VAL A 244 -23.60 4.29 5.84
N LYS A 245 -24.58 4.06 6.73
CA LYS A 245 -24.51 4.45 8.13
C LYS A 245 -23.32 3.78 8.86
N LYS A 246 -22.84 4.43 9.93
CA LYS A 246 -21.80 3.85 10.80
C LYS A 246 -22.31 2.55 11.42
N GLY A 247 -21.43 1.56 11.54
CA GLY A 247 -21.74 0.27 12.16
C GLY A 247 -22.25 -0.79 11.19
N VAL A 248 -22.43 -0.45 9.91
CA VAL A 248 -22.67 -1.45 8.88
C VAL A 248 -21.35 -2.18 8.58
N PRO A 249 -21.33 -3.53 8.61
CA PRO A 249 -20.16 -4.31 8.23
C PRO A 249 -19.64 -3.95 6.84
N ALA A 250 -18.33 -3.98 6.69
CA ALA A 250 -17.65 -3.52 5.48
C ALA A 250 -16.74 -4.62 4.93
N GLN A 251 -16.87 -4.86 3.62
CA GLN A 251 -15.90 -5.61 2.85
C GLN A 251 -14.76 -4.66 2.48
N HIS A 252 -13.53 -5.10 2.67
CA HIS A 252 -12.35 -4.35 2.26
C HIS A 252 -12.06 -4.57 0.77
N GLY A 253 -11.52 -3.56 0.10
CA GLY A 253 -11.35 -3.57 -1.37
C GLY A 253 -10.46 -4.71 -1.86
N GLU A 254 -9.44 -5.09 -1.09
CA GLU A 254 -8.54 -6.19 -1.38
C GLU A 254 -9.31 -7.51 -1.56
N MET A 255 -10.38 -7.70 -0.79
CA MET A 255 -11.19 -8.91 -0.84
C MET A 255 -12.04 -9.02 -2.10
N THR A 256 -12.39 -7.88 -2.70
CA THR A 256 -13.05 -7.85 -4.00
C THR A 256 -12.08 -8.27 -5.10
N LEU A 257 -10.89 -7.66 -5.12
CA LEU A 257 -9.86 -7.98 -6.12
C LEU A 257 -9.33 -9.40 -5.98
N LEU A 258 -9.21 -9.92 -4.75
CA LEU A 258 -8.86 -11.31 -4.50
C LEU A 258 -9.90 -12.28 -5.07
N GLY A 259 -11.18 -11.96 -4.97
CA GLY A 259 -12.26 -12.76 -5.56
C GLY A 259 -12.16 -12.86 -7.08
N GLU A 260 -11.86 -11.75 -7.76
CA GLU A 260 -11.65 -11.74 -9.22
C GLU A 260 -10.46 -12.63 -9.62
N GLN A 261 -9.38 -12.59 -8.84
CA GLN A 261 -8.21 -13.44 -9.06
C GLN A 261 -8.54 -14.92 -8.88
N VAL A 262 -9.11 -15.30 -7.73
CA VAL A 262 -9.51 -16.68 -7.44
C VAL A 262 -10.45 -17.22 -8.51
N ALA A 263 -11.42 -16.42 -8.96
CA ALA A 263 -12.34 -16.81 -10.02
C ALA A 263 -11.63 -17.10 -11.36
N ALA A 264 -10.53 -16.39 -11.66
CA ALA A 264 -9.72 -16.64 -12.84
C ALA A 264 -8.79 -17.84 -12.68
N TRP A 265 -8.15 -18.00 -11.52
CA TRP A 265 -7.28 -19.15 -11.23
C TRP A 265 -8.03 -20.47 -11.36
N LYS A 266 -9.28 -20.53 -10.90
CA LYS A 266 -10.14 -21.72 -11.06
C LYS A 266 -10.40 -22.10 -12.53
N LYS A 267 -10.29 -21.14 -13.46
CA LYS A 267 -10.45 -21.38 -14.91
C LYS A 267 -9.13 -21.70 -15.60
N ALA A 268 -8.01 -21.33 -15.00
CA ALA A 268 -6.69 -21.46 -15.57
C ALA A 268 -5.67 -21.85 -14.47
N PRO A 269 -5.77 -23.06 -13.89
CA PRO A 269 -4.81 -23.53 -12.91
C PRO A 269 -3.40 -23.60 -13.50
N ARG A 270 -2.40 -23.45 -12.65
CA ARG A 270 -0.97 -23.54 -12.97
C ARG A 270 -0.33 -24.68 -12.17
N ASP A 271 0.95 -24.91 -12.43
CA ASP A 271 1.76 -25.85 -11.67
C ASP A 271 1.89 -25.40 -10.20
N PRO A 272 1.44 -26.21 -9.22
CA PRO A 272 1.64 -25.95 -7.79
C PRO A 272 3.11 -25.80 -7.37
N ASP A 273 4.04 -26.45 -8.07
CA ASP A 273 5.46 -26.45 -7.73
C ASP A 273 6.18 -25.18 -8.23
N ASP A 274 5.56 -24.42 -9.13
CA ASP A 274 6.01 -23.11 -9.62
C ASP A 274 4.88 -22.06 -9.54
N PRO A 275 4.48 -21.65 -8.32
CA PRO A 275 3.30 -20.83 -8.14
C PRO A 275 3.51 -19.40 -8.66
N LYS A 276 2.60 -18.93 -9.51
CA LYS A 276 2.61 -17.54 -9.97
C LYS A 276 2.31 -16.58 -8.82
N THR A 277 3.20 -15.62 -8.61
CA THR A 277 2.97 -14.53 -7.64
C THR A 277 1.92 -13.57 -8.16
N VAL A 278 0.97 -13.20 -7.30
CA VAL A 278 -0.08 -12.20 -7.55
C VAL A 278 0.04 -11.11 -6.51
N HIS A 279 0.48 -9.94 -6.95
CA HIS A 279 0.66 -8.80 -6.06
C HIS A 279 -0.68 -8.12 -5.73
N MET A 280 -0.89 -7.86 -4.44
CA MET A 280 -2.03 -7.10 -3.92
C MET A 280 -1.51 -5.81 -3.27
N GLY A 281 -1.45 -4.75 -4.07
CA GLY A 281 -1.04 -3.43 -3.62
C GLY A 281 -2.16 -2.70 -2.88
N GLY A 282 -1.78 -1.73 -2.07
CA GLY A 282 -2.73 -0.95 -1.29
C GLY A 282 -2.16 0.37 -0.81
N VAL A 283 -3.05 1.28 -0.42
CA VAL A 283 -2.66 2.53 0.23
C VAL A 283 -2.00 2.25 1.58
N LYS A 284 -2.61 1.33 2.33
CA LYS A 284 -2.20 0.94 3.68
C LYS A 284 -1.80 -0.52 3.65
N LEU A 285 -1.06 -0.91 4.68
CA LEU A 285 -0.91 -2.33 4.98
C LEU A 285 -2.30 -2.95 5.24
N ALA A 286 -2.41 -4.25 5.00
CA ALA A 286 -3.63 -5.00 5.24
C ALA A 286 -3.97 -4.99 6.74
N CYS A 287 -5.26 -4.99 7.05
CA CYS A 287 -5.69 -5.31 8.40
C CYS A 287 -5.50 -6.80 8.68
N VAL A 288 -5.54 -7.17 9.97
CA VAL A 288 -5.36 -8.56 10.42
C VAL A 288 -6.32 -9.52 9.71
N ALA A 289 -7.61 -9.18 9.58
CA ALA A 289 -8.58 -10.03 8.92
C ALA A 289 -8.31 -10.21 7.40
N CYS A 290 -7.80 -9.16 6.73
CA CYS A 290 -7.39 -9.28 5.33
C CYS A 290 -6.15 -10.16 5.18
N GLN A 291 -5.19 -10.04 6.10
CA GLN A 291 -4.01 -10.92 6.13
C GLN A 291 -4.42 -12.38 6.30
N TRP A 292 -5.32 -12.68 7.25
CA TRP A 292 -5.85 -14.03 7.42
C TRP A 292 -6.50 -14.59 6.16
N ALA A 293 -7.22 -13.75 5.41
CA ALA A 293 -7.81 -14.15 4.14
C ALA A 293 -6.74 -14.46 3.07
N PHE A 294 -5.69 -13.65 2.95
CA PHE A 294 -4.59 -13.95 2.03
C PHE A 294 -3.87 -15.24 2.40
N ASP A 295 -3.55 -15.43 3.68
CA ASP A 295 -2.87 -16.63 4.16
C ASP A 295 -3.73 -17.87 3.93
N ALA A 296 -5.03 -17.81 4.27
CA ALA A 296 -5.95 -18.91 4.06
C ALA A 296 -6.10 -19.27 2.57
N VAL A 297 -6.21 -18.26 1.69
CA VAL A 297 -6.26 -18.49 0.25
C VAL A 297 -4.95 -19.11 -0.24
N ASN A 298 -3.78 -18.61 0.19
CA ASN A 298 -2.49 -19.17 -0.19
C ASN A 298 -2.34 -20.64 0.23
N GLU A 299 -2.76 -20.98 1.45
CA GLU A 299 -2.63 -22.33 2.02
C GLU A 299 -3.59 -23.35 1.38
N THR A 300 -4.71 -22.88 0.83
CA THR A 300 -5.78 -23.72 0.29
C THR A 300 -5.86 -23.60 -1.23
N ILE A 301 -6.56 -22.59 -1.72
CA ILE A 301 -6.86 -22.38 -3.14
C ILE A 301 -5.59 -22.13 -3.95
N GLY A 302 -4.72 -21.22 -3.48
CA GLY A 302 -3.51 -20.80 -4.17
C GLY A 302 -2.54 -21.96 -4.35
N ARG A 303 -2.26 -22.69 -3.26
CA ARG A 303 -1.43 -23.89 -3.28
C ARG A 303 -1.91 -24.90 -4.32
N ASP A 304 -3.19 -25.22 -4.33
CA ASP A 304 -3.73 -26.25 -5.23
C ASP A 304 -3.80 -25.80 -6.69
N LEU A 305 -3.91 -24.48 -6.93
CA LEU A 305 -4.06 -23.93 -8.28
C LEU A 305 -2.76 -23.32 -8.86
N GLY A 306 -1.63 -23.39 -8.14
CA GLY A 306 -0.36 -22.82 -8.61
C GLY A 306 -0.29 -21.29 -8.57
N TYR A 307 -0.83 -20.69 -7.51
CA TYR A 307 -0.84 -19.25 -7.29
C TYR A 307 -0.47 -18.87 -5.85
N ARG A 308 0.11 -17.67 -5.70
CA ARG A 308 0.45 -17.12 -4.38
C ARG A 308 0.19 -15.62 -4.33
N VAL A 309 -0.65 -15.18 -3.42
CA VAL A 309 -0.88 -13.77 -3.12
C VAL A 309 0.27 -13.23 -2.29
N VAL A 310 0.81 -12.08 -2.70
CA VAL A 310 1.76 -11.29 -1.91
C VAL A 310 1.19 -9.89 -1.76
N ALA A 311 0.77 -9.54 -0.55
CA ALA A 311 0.22 -8.22 -0.24
C ALA A 311 1.31 -7.25 0.24
N ALA A 312 0.95 -5.97 0.31
CA ALA A 312 1.81 -4.89 0.82
C ALA A 312 2.38 -5.12 2.25
N GLY A 313 1.85 -6.11 2.98
CA GLY A 313 2.14 -6.43 4.38
C GLY A 313 0.90 -6.15 5.24
N ALA A 314 1.00 -6.38 6.56
CA ALA A 314 -0.08 -6.12 7.50
C ALA A 314 0.34 -5.13 8.59
N HIS A 315 -0.55 -4.20 8.97
CA HIS A 315 -0.28 -3.29 10.09
C HIS A 315 -0.60 -3.91 11.45
N GLY A 316 -1.07 -5.17 11.50
CA GLY A 316 -1.32 -5.89 12.75
C GLY A 316 -2.52 -5.40 13.58
N GLN A 317 -3.21 -4.34 13.14
CA GLN A 317 -4.44 -3.88 13.80
C GLN A 317 -5.64 -4.67 13.27
N PHE A 318 -6.41 -5.24 14.20
CA PHE A 318 -7.70 -5.84 13.92
C PHE A 318 -8.80 -4.77 13.86
N PHE A 319 -9.62 -4.80 12.82
CA PHE A 319 -10.81 -3.94 12.70
C PHE A 319 -12.08 -4.78 12.84
N PRO A 320 -12.93 -4.51 13.83
CA PRO A 320 -14.21 -5.20 13.96
C PRO A 320 -15.18 -4.78 12.85
N ASN A 321 -16.17 -5.63 12.60
CA ASN A 321 -17.14 -5.50 11.50
C ASN A 321 -16.54 -5.73 10.11
N TRP A 322 -15.48 -6.52 10.01
CA TRP A 322 -14.97 -6.97 8.72
C TRP A 322 -15.96 -7.99 8.14
N LEU A 323 -16.51 -7.69 6.97
CA LEU A 323 -17.48 -8.55 6.29
C LEU A 323 -16.77 -9.50 5.33
N MET A 324 -16.94 -10.79 5.54
CA MET A 324 -16.44 -11.82 4.63
C MET A 324 -17.16 -11.71 3.28
N PRO A 325 -16.42 -11.64 2.16
CA PRO A 325 -17.01 -11.52 0.84
C PRO A 325 -17.78 -12.79 0.47
N GLN A 326 -18.83 -12.66 -0.35
CA GLN A 326 -19.71 -13.78 -0.71
C GLN A 326 -18.96 -14.96 -1.34
N TRP A 327 -17.98 -14.70 -2.22
CA TRP A 327 -17.21 -15.75 -2.89
C TRP A 327 -16.48 -16.66 -1.90
N MET A 328 -15.99 -16.10 -0.79
CA MET A 328 -15.22 -16.81 0.22
C MET A 328 -16.10 -17.71 1.09
N ARG A 329 -17.38 -17.37 1.25
CA ARG A 329 -18.34 -18.15 2.05
C ARG A 329 -18.58 -19.54 1.48
N GLY A 330 -18.35 -19.72 0.18
CA GLY A 330 -18.40 -21.03 -0.48
C GLY A 330 -17.12 -21.85 -0.34
N GLU A 331 -16.04 -21.27 0.19
CA GLU A 331 -14.73 -21.91 0.33
C GLU A 331 -14.53 -22.38 1.77
N GLN A 332 -15.05 -23.57 2.09
CA GLN A 332 -15.11 -24.04 3.48
C GLN A 332 -13.75 -24.04 4.20
N ALA A 333 -12.68 -24.46 3.52
CA ALA A 333 -11.33 -24.44 4.08
C ALA A 333 -10.84 -23.02 4.42
N VAL A 334 -11.19 -22.02 3.61
CA VAL A 334 -10.86 -20.61 3.88
C VAL A 334 -11.69 -20.08 5.06
N VAL A 335 -12.98 -20.41 5.10
CA VAL A 335 -13.87 -20.06 6.21
C VAL A 335 -13.34 -20.62 7.54
N ASP A 336 -12.94 -21.88 7.55
CA ASP A 336 -12.47 -22.55 8.77
C ASP A 336 -11.12 -21.98 9.24
N ALA A 337 -10.21 -21.69 8.32
CA ALA A 337 -8.95 -21.02 8.64
C ALA A 337 -9.17 -19.63 9.26
N ILE A 338 -10.08 -18.83 8.69
CA ILE A 338 -10.41 -17.51 9.25
C ILE A 338 -11.08 -17.65 10.63
N ARG A 339 -11.98 -18.61 10.81
CA ARG A 339 -12.63 -18.86 12.10
C ARG A 339 -11.60 -19.25 13.17
N SER A 340 -10.64 -20.12 12.83
CA SER A 340 -9.55 -20.51 13.73
C SER A 340 -8.71 -19.30 14.15
N ARG A 341 -8.26 -18.50 13.17
CA ARG A 341 -7.43 -17.31 13.44
C ARG A 341 -8.18 -16.22 14.22
N ALA A 342 -9.48 -16.08 14.00
CA ALA A 342 -10.31 -15.17 14.80
C ALA A 342 -10.33 -15.60 16.27
N ALA A 343 -10.55 -16.89 16.54
CA ALA A 343 -10.59 -17.43 17.89
C ALA A 343 -9.27 -17.26 18.67
N GLU A 344 -8.12 -17.27 17.98
CA GLU A 344 -6.80 -17.05 18.59
C GLU A 344 -6.62 -15.66 19.23
N ILE A 345 -7.46 -14.69 18.87
CA ILE A 345 -7.44 -13.32 19.42
C ILE A 345 -8.75 -12.93 20.10
N ASP A 346 -9.53 -13.92 20.55
CA ASP A 346 -10.85 -13.73 21.17
C ASP A 346 -11.85 -12.96 20.26
N ALA A 347 -11.66 -13.08 18.94
CA ALA A 347 -12.61 -12.62 17.93
C ALA A 347 -13.46 -13.79 17.42
N GLU A 348 -14.60 -13.48 16.81
CA GLU A 348 -15.55 -14.47 16.29
C GLU A 348 -15.96 -14.12 14.85
N LEU A 349 -15.99 -15.13 13.98
CA LEU A 349 -16.73 -15.06 12.72
C LEU A 349 -18.19 -15.42 12.99
N THR A 350 -19.07 -14.43 13.03
CA THR A 350 -20.49 -14.59 13.36
C THR A 350 -21.28 -15.28 12.23
N GLY A 351 -22.51 -15.71 12.54
CA GLY A 351 -23.45 -16.27 11.54
C GLY A 351 -23.82 -15.32 10.39
N ASP A 352 -23.62 -14.02 10.57
CA ASP A 352 -23.81 -13.00 9.53
C ASP A 352 -22.56 -12.79 8.66
N TRP A 353 -21.55 -13.66 8.80
CA TRP A 353 -20.28 -13.61 8.08
C TRP A 353 -19.44 -12.37 8.39
N VAL A 354 -19.57 -11.88 9.62
CA VAL A 354 -18.85 -10.72 10.11
C VAL A 354 -17.83 -11.18 11.12
N VAL A 355 -16.57 -10.77 10.95
CA VAL A 355 -15.56 -10.96 11.99
C VAL A 355 -15.68 -9.81 12.98
N ASN A 356 -16.14 -10.16 14.18
CA ASN A 356 -16.32 -9.26 15.31
C ASN A 356 -15.32 -9.59 16.42
N GLY A 357 -14.93 -8.57 17.18
CA GLY A 357 -13.96 -8.69 18.26
C GLY A 357 -13.63 -7.31 18.80
N GLU A 358 -12.68 -7.24 19.73
CA GLU A 358 -12.23 -5.96 20.25
C GLU A 358 -11.31 -5.25 19.25
N LEU A 359 -11.55 -3.96 19.04
CA LEU A 359 -10.64 -3.14 18.23
C LEU A 359 -9.27 -3.13 18.90
N ALA A 360 -8.24 -3.63 18.19
CA ALA A 360 -6.88 -3.56 18.69
C ALA A 360 -6.46 -2.09 18.88
N THR A 361 -6.00 -1.74 20.07
CA THR A 361 -5.50 -0.41 20.42
C THR A 361 -3.97 -0.46 20.54
N GLY A 362 -3.30 0.60 20.07
CA GLY A 362 -1.84 0.64 20.01
C GLY A 362 -1.34 1.55 18.89
N ASP A 363 -0.04 1.78 18.88
CA ASP A 363 0.65 2.52 17.83
C ASP A 363 0.95 1.59 16.66
N PHE A 364 0.01 1.51 15.71
CA PHE A 364 0.16 0.70 14.51
C PHE A 364 0.68 1.55 13.34
N VAL A 365 1.70 1.05 12.66
CA VAL A 365 2.19 1.65 11.42
C VAL A 365 1.29 1.19 10.29
N HIS A 366 0.46 2.10 9.77
CA HIS A 366 -0.51 1.79 8.70
C HIS A 366 0.05 1.95 7.31
N ASP A 367 1.01 2.86 7.15
CA ASP A 367 1.62 3.15 5.88
C ASP A 367 2.80 2.19 5.67
N PRO A 368 2.92 1.56 4.49
CA PRO A 368 4.13 0.82 4.17
C PRO A 368 5.34 1.74 4.28
N PRO A 369 6.50 1.24 4.75
CA PRO A 369 7.71 2.05 4.85
C PRO A 369 8.02 2.68 3.50
N ASP A 370 8.51 3.92 3.56
CA ASP A 370 8.91 4.63 2.36
C ASP A 370 10.08 3.89 1.73
N SER A 371 9.90 3.43 0.49
CA SER A 371 11.08 3.17 -0.35
C SER A 371 11.81 4.51 -0.44
N GLY A 372 13.06 4.58 -0.02
CA GLY A 372 13.89 5.77 -0.23
C GLY A 372 13.81 6.27 -1.68
N SER A 373 14.18 7.53 -1.90
CA SER A 373 14.26 8.07 -3.26
C SER A 373 15.31 7.29 -4.04
N GLU A 374 14.85 6.31 -4.80
CA GLU A 374 15.70 5.59 -5.75
C GLU A 374 15.77 6.35 -7.06
N TYR A 375 14.88 7.32 -7.35
CA TYR A 375 14.83 7.99 -8.65
C TYR A 375 14.60 9.49 -8.53
N GLU A 376 15.33 10.23 -9.37
CA GLU A 376 15.12 11.65 -9.63
C GLU A 376 14.94 11.88 -11.14
N SER A 377 14.22 12.94 -11.51
CA SER A 377 14.11 13.39 -12.90
C SER A 377 15.06 14.55 -13.14
N ASP A 378 15.73 14.58 -14.30
CA ASP A 378 16.54 15.71 -14.75
C ASP A 378 15.78 17.06 -14.79
#